data_AF-A0A9Q0QKD8-F1
#
_entry.id   AF-A0A9Q0QKD8-F1
#
_cell.length_a   1.000
_cell.length_b   1.000
_cell.length_c   1.000
_cell.angle_alpha   90.00
_cell.angle_beta   90.00
_cell.angle_gamma   90.00
#
_symmetry.space_group_name_H-M   'P 1'
#
loop_
_entity.id
_entity.type
_entity.pdbx_description
1 polymer ?
#
loop_
_entity_poly.entity_id
_entity_poly.type
_entity_poly.pdbx_seq_one_letter_code
_entity_poly.pdbx_strand_id
1 'polypeptide(L)'
;MLIKQYEKALASWHEKELKADYDTTNTTPVLKTPSPMEKQAAGLYTRRIFMKFQEELVETLANPATKTDDSGTITTYRVAKFGEENKAHIVCFNSLEMKATCSCQMFEYSGIICRHILAVFRAKNVLTLPSQYVLKRWTTNAKSRAVLDEGASESPKDSRESLTVRYNNLRQEAIKYVEEGAKSIHIYNVAMDALREAANKVADRKNQGSGGAQGGTLTNGSSQELHVAEDNTSATFKSTDEKQRKIRELTAELESTNQRCEVYRANLLAVLKDMEEQKLKLSVKVQNARLSLKE
;
A
#
# COMPACT_ATOMS: atom_id res chain seq x y z
N MET A 1 -28.59 -32.03 7.30
CA MET A 1 -27.64 -31.35 8.21
C MET A 1 -26.34 -30.92 7.51
N LEU A 2 -25.76 -31.75 6.63
CA LEU A 2 -24.53 -31.42 5.88
C LEU A 2 -24.64 -30.18 4.98
N ILE A 3 -25.74 -30.02 4.22
CA ILE A 3 -25.91 -28.93 3.25
C ILE A 3 -25.87 -27.55 3.95
N LYS A 4 -26.55 -27.40 5.09
CA LYS A 4 -26.52 -26.15 5.88
C LYS A 4 -25.13 -25.82 6.44
N GLN A 5 -24.35 -26.84 6.81
CA GLN A 5 -22.97 -26.63 7.27
C GLN A 5 -22.05 -26.22 6.10
N TYR A 6 -22.26 -26.80 4.93
CA TYR A 6 -21.55 -26.46 3.70
C TYR A 6 -21.86 -25.03 3.24
N GLU A 7 -23.14 -24.64 3.20
CA GLU A 7 -23.57 -23.27 2.89
C GLU A 7 -22.97 -22.25 3.87
N LYS A 8 -22.94 -22.58 5.17
CA LYS A 8 -22.32 -21.72 6.19
C LYS A 8 -20.80 -21.60 5.99
N ALA A 9 -20.12 -22.68 5.60
CA ALA A 9 -18.70 -22.65 5.28
C ALA A 9 -18.42 -21.77 4.04
N LEU A 10 -19.22 -21.91 2.98
CA LEU A 10 -19.13 -21.09 1.78
C LEU A 10 -19.37 -19.61 2.06
N ALA A 11 -20.39 -19.27 2.85
CA ALA A 11 -20.66 -17.89 3.25
C ALA A 11 -19.49 -17.28 4.04
N SER A 12 -18.92 -18.04 4.98
CA SER A 12 -17.73 -17.62 5.74
C SER A 12 -16.50 -17.44 4.84
N TRP A 13 -16.30 -18.31 3.84
CA TRP A 13 -15.20 -18.15 2.87
C TRP A 13 -15.40 -16.91 2.00
N HIS A 14 -16.63 -16.67 1.54
CA HIS A 14 -16.97 -15.49 0.77
C HIS A 14 -16.81 -14.20 1.57
N GLU A 15 -17.22 -14.18 2.84
CA GLU A 15 -16.99 -13.04 3.74
C GLU A 15 -15.50 -12.78 3.98
N LYS A 16 -14.68 -13.83 4.15
CA LYS A 16 -13.23 -13.71 4.26
C LYS A 16 -12.60 -13.18 2.96
N GLU A 17 -13.09 -13.61 1.81
CA GLU A 17 -12.65 -13.10 0.51
C GLU A 17 -13.04 -11.63 0.33
N LEU A 18 -14.28 -11.26 0.63
CA LEU A 18 -14.75 -9.88 0.60
C LEU A 18 -13.94 -8.97 1.53
N LYS A 19 -13.62 -9.43 2.74
CA LYS A 19 -12.76 -8.71 3.67
C LYS A 19 -11.33 -8.59 3.16
N ALA A 20 -10.78 -9.64 2.55
CA ALA A 20 -9.45 -9.60 1.97
C ALA A 20 -9.37 -8.67 0.75
N ASP A 21 -10.39 -8.67 -0.11
CA ASP A 21 -10.52 -7.76 -1.25
C ASP A 21 -10.70 -6.31 -0.76
N TYR A 22 -11.52 -6.09 0.29
CA TYR A 22 -11.69 -4.80 0.96
C TYR A 22 -10.35 -4.29 1.49
N ASP A 23 -9.65 -5.07 2.33
CA ASP A 23 -8.37 -4.67 2.91
C ASP A 23 -7.30 -4.40 1.84
N THR A 24 -7.26 -5.24 0.78
CA THR A 24 -6.33 -5.06 -0.36
C THR A 24 -6.56 -3.77 -1.09
N THR A 25 -7.81 -3.32 -1.20
CA THR A 25 -8.17 -2.11 -1.95
C THR A 25 -8.22 -0.86 -1.07
N ASN A 26 -8.30 -1.00 0.25
CA ASN A 26 -8.52 0.12 1.20
C ASN A 26 -7.36 0.46 2.11
N THR A 27 -6.39 -0.42 2.24
CA THR A 27 -5.26 -0.17 3.14
C THR A 27 -3.96 -0.39 2.41
N THR A 28 -3.09 0.61 2.42
CA THR A 28 -1.71 0.43 1.97
C THR A 28 -1.02 -0.51 2.95
N PRO A 29 -0.40 -1.61 2.50
CA PRO A 29 0.31 -2.50 3.40
C PRO A 29 1.45 -1.78 4.13
N VAL A 30 1.56 -1.99 5.44
CA VAL A 30 2.68 -1.45 6.22
C VAL A 30 3.95 -2.18 5.83
N LEU A 31 4.98 -1.42 5.44
CA LEU A 31 6.30 -1.97 5.10
C LEU A 31 7.09 -2.26 6.39
N LYS A 32 7.79 -3.39 6.44
CA LYS A 32 8.65 -3.80 7.56
C LYS A 32 10.11 -3.42 7.35
N THR A 33 10.51 -3.15 6.10
CA THR A 33 11.87 -2.75 5.75
C THR A 33 11.83 -1.53 4.82
N PRO A 34 12.93 -0.75 4.73
CA PRO A 34 13.05 0.32 3.75
C PRO A 34 13.39 -0.19 2.32
N SER A 35 13.24 -1.49 2.05
CA SER A 35 13.64 -2.10 0.79
C SER A 35 12.79 -1.61 -0.40
N PRO A 36 13.41 -1.15 -1.51
CA PRO A 36 12.68 -0.80 -2.73
C PRO A 36 11.87 -1.98 -3.30
N MET A 37 12.38 -3.21 -3.14
CA MET A 37 11.71 -4.43 -3.57
C MET A 37 10.41 -4.67 -2.80
N GLU A 38 10.40 -4.35 -1.51
CA GLU A 38 9.20 -4.47 -0.69
C GLU A 38 8.15 -3.46 -1.13
N LYS A 39 8.55 -2.20 -1.36
CA LYS A 39 7.66 -1.16 -1.87
C LYS A 39 7.07 -1.53 -3.23
N GLN A 40 7.87 -2.08 -4.13
CA GLN A 40 7.41 -2.58 -5.43
C GLN A 40 6.41 -3.72 -5.25
N ALA A 41 6.71 -4.72 -4.41
CA ALA A 41 5.82 -5.86 -4.17
C ALA A 41 4.48 -5.42 -3.55
N ALA A 42 4.49 -4.41 -2.67
CA ALA A 42 3.29 -3.85 -2.05
C ALA A 42 2.32 -3.23 -3.08
N GLY A 43 2.85 -2.65 -4.16
CA GLY A 43 2.04 -2.09 -5.25
C GLY A 43 1.56 -3.13 -6.26
N LEU A 44 2.26 -4.27 -6.39
CA LEU A 44 1.96 -5.30 -7.39
C LEU A 44 1.06 -6.42 -6.85
N TYR A 45 1.31 -6.90 -5.63
CA TYR A 45 0.67 -8.09 -5.10
C TYR A 45 -0.65 -7.81 -4.37
N THR A 46 -1.55 -8.80 -4.42
CA THR A 46 -2.69 -8.83 -3.49
C THR A 46 -2.19 -8.84 -2.04
N ARG A 47 -2.94 -8.27 -1.10
CA ARG A 47 -2.47 -8.11 0.29
C ARG A 47 -2.02 -9.41 0.94
N ARG A 48 -2.76 -10.50 0.71
CA ARG A 48 -2.42 -11.83 1.23
C ARG A 48 -1.08 -12.33 0.69
N ILE A 49 -0.80 -12.11 -0.59
CA ILE A 49 0.47 -12.54 -1.19
C ILE A 49 1.60 -11.61 -0.77
N PHE A 50 1.35 -10.31 -0.69
CA PHE A 50 2.30 -9.35 -0.17
C PHE A 50 2.74 -9.72 1.25
N MET A 51 1.82 -10.07 2.16
CA MET A 51 2.17 -10.48 3.53
C MET A 51 3.12 -11.68 3.54
N LYS A 52 2.85 -12.72 2.74
CA LYS A 52 3.72 -13.89 2.62
C LYS A 52 5.10 -13.52 2.04
N PHE A 53 5.11 -12.69 1.01
CA PHE A 53 6.37 -12.19 0.43
C PHE A 53 7.18 -11.38 1.46
N GLN A 54 6.51 -10.52 2.23
CA GLN A 54 7.13 -9.70 3.26
C GLN A 54 7.72 -10.56 4.40
N GLU A 55 7.04 -11.64 4.80
CA GLU A 55 7.59 -12.61 5.74
C GLU A 55 8.89 -13.24 5.20
N GLU A 56 8.89 -13.74 3.96
CA GLU A 56 10.10 -14.27 3.31
C GLU A 56 11.23 -13.23 3.22
N LEU A 57 10.89 -11.96 2.93
CA LEU A 57 11.86 -10.87 2.80
C LEU A 57 12.50 -10.50 4.14
N VAL A 58 11.72 -10.39 5.22
CA VAL A 58 12.25 -10.08 6.56
C VAL A 58 13.18 -11.19 7.04
N GLU A 59 12.83 -12.44 6.76
CA GLU A 59 13.61 -13.61 7.14
C GLU A 59 15.00 -13.65 6.49
N THR A 60 15.23 -12.93 5.37
CA THR A 60 16.56 -12.80 4.77
C THR A 60 17.60 -12.22 5.74
N LEU A 61 17.17 -11.42 6.72
CA LEU A 61 18.07 -10.81 7.72
C LEU A 61 18.76 -11.86 8.59
N ALA A 62 18.11 -13.00 8.83
CA ALA A 62 18.63 -14.11 9.61
C ALA A 62 19.29 -15.21 8.75
N ASN A 63 19.23 -15.10 7.42
CA ASN A 63 19.66 -16.12 6.45
C ASN A 63 20.73 -15.55 5.50
N PRO A 64 21.99 -15.36 5.97
CA PRO A 64 23.07 -14.86 5.10
C PRO A 64 23.37 -15.82 3.93
N ALA A 65 23.73 -15.24 2.80
CA ALA A 65 24.16 -15.97 1.61
C ALA A 65 25.69 -15.99 1.51
N THR A 66 26.29 -17.18 1.57
CA THR A 66 27.73 -17.40 1.42
C THR A 66 28.01 -17.92 0.02
N LYS A 67 28.87 -17.24 -0.73
CA LYS A 67 29.29 -17.68 -2.06
C LYS A 67 30.18 -18.93 -1.93
N THR A 68 29.85 -20.00 -2.65
CA THR A 68 30.57 -21.29 -2.59
C THR A 68 31.26 -21.67 -3.88
N ASP A 69 30.75 -21.21 -5.02
CA ASP A 69 31.35 -21.45 -6.33
C ASP A 69 31.06 -20.28 -7.28
N ASP A 70 31.95 -20.04 -8.23
CA ASP A 70 31.84 -19.00 -9.24
C ASP A 70 32.26 -19.52 -10.62
N SER A 71 31.34 -20.20 -11.29
CA SER A 71 31.54 -20.72 -12.64
C SER A 71 31.30 -19.65 -13.72
N GLY A 72 31.62 -18.38 -13.41
CA GLY A 72 31.47 -17.23 -14.29
C GLY A 72 30.04 -16.73 -14.39
N THR A 73 29.26 -17.25 -15.33
CA THR A 73 27.88 -16.78 -15.60
C THR A 73 26.93 -17.12 -14.47
N ILE A 74 27.15 -18.28 -13.84
CA ILE A 74 26.37 -18.79 -12.72
C ILE A 74 27.23 -18.74 -11.47
N THR A 75 26.74 -18.08 -10.44
CA THR A 75 27.36 -18.08 -9.12
C THR A 75 26.49 -18.91 -8.17
N THR A 76 27.12 -19.82 -7.43
CA THR A 76 26.43 -20.67 -6.45
C THR A 76 26.59 -20.12 -5.04
N TYR A 77 25.49 -20.06 -4.32
CA TYR A 77 25.41 -19.60 -2.93
C TYR A 77 24.84 -20.70 -2.04
N ARG A 78 25.39 -20.78 -0.84
CA ARG A 78 24.85 -21.52 0.28
C ARG A 78 24.17 -20.53 1.21
N VAL A 79 22.87 -20.71 1.44
CA VAL A 79 22.08 -19.85 2.32
C VAL A 79 21.61 -20.68 3.51
N ALA A 80 21.91 -20.23 4.72
CA ALA A 80 21.50 -20.90 5.95
C ALA A 80 21.14 -19.88 7.01
N LYS A 81 20.20 -20.22 7.89
CA LYS A 81 19.88 -19.41 9.05
C LYS A 81 21.04 -19.44 10.06
N PHE A 82 21.28 -18.33 10.76
CA PHE A 82 22.28 -18.28 11.83
C PHE A 82 22.08 -19.42 12.84
N GLY A 83 23.13 -20.20 13.08
CA GLY A 83 23.12 -21.34 14.00
C GLY A 83 22.49 -22.64 13.43
N GLU A 84 21.99 -22.64 12.20
CA GLU A 84 21.33 -23.80 11.56
C GLU A 84 22.04 -24.20 10.26
N GLU A 85 23.37 -24.35 10.30
CA GLU A 85 24.17 -24.64 9.09
C GLU A 85 23.77 -25.95 8.41
N ASN A 86 23.28 -26.94 9.15
CA ASN A 86 22.84 -28.22 8.61
C ASN A 86 21.55 -28.14 7.77
N LYS A 87 20.81 -27.04 7.82
CA LYS A 87 19.59 -26.81 7.01
C LYS A 87 19.82 -25.82 5.87
N ALA A 88 21.05 -25.76 5.37
CA ALA A 88 21.38 -24.86 4.28
C ALA A 88 20.69 -25.25 2.97
N HIS A 89 20.30 -24.23 2.22
CA HIS A 89 19.79 -24.36 0.87
C HIS A 89 20.80 -23.81 -0.13
N ILE A 90 20.94 -24.52 -1.25
CA ILE A 90 21.74 -24.08 -2.39
C ILE A 90 20.89 -23.20 -3.30
N VAL A 91 21.47 -22.08 -3.74
CA VAL A 91 20.89 -21.13 -4.68
C VAL A 91 21.88 -20.90 -5.82
N CYS A 92 21.46 -21.13 -7.05
CA CYS A 92 22.25 -20.83 -8.25
C CYS A 92 21.72 -19.53 -8.86
N PHE A 93 22.58 -18.52 -9.04
CA PHE A 93 22.21 -17.23 -9.59
C PHE A 93 22.93 -16.97 -10.92
N ASN A 94 22.14 -16.85 -11.99
CA ASN A 94 22.58 -16.40 -13.30
C ASN A 94 22.55 -14.87 -13.34
N SER A 95 23.72 -14.26 -13.47
CA SER A 95 23.89 -12.81 -13.46
C SER A 95 23.42 -12.12 -14.75
N LEU A 96 23.44 -12.81 -15.88
CA LEU A 96 22.99 -12.27 -17.18
C LEU A 96 21.46 -12.22 -17.26
N GLU A 97 20.79 -13.28 -16.80
CA GLU A 97 19.32 -13.38 -16.82
C GLU A 97 18.66 -12.77 -15.57
N MET A 98 19.46 -12.36 -14.58
CA MET A 98 18.98 -11.95 -13.25
C MET A 98 18.05 -13.01 -12.63
N LYS A 99 18.39 -14.29 -12.83
CA LYS A 99 17.56 -15.43 -12.49
C LYS A 99 18.26 -16.30 -11.46
N ALA A 100 17.57 -16.60 -10.37
CA ALA A 100 17.97 -17.55 -9.35
C ALA A 100 17.06 -18.77 -9.27
N THR A 101 17.66 -19.94 -9.08
CA THR A 101 16.95 -21.17 -8.71
C THR A 101 17.40 -21.60 -7.32
N CYS A 102 16.50 -22.18 -6.55
CA CYS A 102 16.79 -22.63 -5.19
C CYS A 102 16.36 -24.07 -4.97
N SER A 103 17.22 -24.84 -4.30
CA SER A 103 16.94 -26.21 -3.87
C SER A 103 15.66 -26.39 -3.05
N CYS A 104 15.14 -25.35 -2.39
CA CYS A 104 13.86 -25.42 -1.66
C CYS A 104 12.63 -25.48 -2.58
N GLN A 105 12.77 -25.14 -3.86
CA GLN A 105 11.72 -25.17 -4.89
C GLN A 105 10.44 -24.36 -4.57
N MET A 106 10.51 -23.42 -3.63
CA MET A 106 9.35 -22.66 -3.16
C MET A 106 8.67 -21.85 -4.24
N PHE A 107 9.46 -21.28 -5.15
CA PHE A 107 8.90 -20.52 -6.25
C PHE A 107 8.16 -21.42 -7.24
N GLU A 108 8.67 -22.62 -7.48
CA GLU A 108 8.11 -23.59 -8.41
C GLU A 108 6.74 -24.10 -7.92
N TYR A 109 6.59 -24.43 -6.62
CA TYR A 109 5.31 -24.94 -6.10
C TYR A 109 4.34 -23.85 -5.65
N SER A 110 4.81 -22.71 -5.12
CA SER A 110 3.92 -21.66 -4.59
C SER A 110 3.83 -20.43 -5.51
N GLY A 111 4.83 -20.19 -6.34
CA GLY A 111 4.98 -18.95 -7.10
C GLY A 111 5.35 -17.74 -6.26
N ILE A 112 5.75 -17.94 -5.01
CA ILE A 112 6.27 -16.90 -4.13
C ILE A 112 7.76 -17.16 -3.97
N ILE A 113 8.57 -16.12 -4.18
CA ILE A 113 10.01 -16.19 -4.06
C ILE A 113 10.41 -16.43 -2.59
N CYS A 114 11.31 -17.38 -2.34
CA CYS A 114 11.75 -17.71 -0.99
C CYS A 114 12.80 -16.75 -0.45
N ARG A 115 12.93 -16.74 0.88
CA ARG A 115 14.00 -16.08 1.62
C ARG A 115 15.40 -16.41 1.10
N HIS A 116 15.64 -17.63 0.59
CA HIS A 116 16.97 -18.01 0.09
C HIS A 116 17.35 -17.25 -1.18
N ILE A 117 16.43 -17.16 -2.14
CA ILE A 117 16.66 -16.38 -3.36
C ILE A 117 16.74 -14.89 -3.01
N LEU A 118 15.85 -14.40 -2.14
CA LEU A 118 15.86 -13.01 -1.69
C LEU A 118 17.16 -12.63 -0.97
N ALA A 119 17.75 -13.53 -0.19
CA ALA A 119 19.05 -13.32 0.44
C ALA A 119 20.18 -13.17 -0.58
N VAL A 120 20.17 -13.97 -1.66
CA VAL A 120 21.12 -13.82 -2.77
C VAL A 120 20.90 -12.52 -3.54
N PHE A 121 19.64 -12.15 -3.80
CA PHE A 121 19.29 -10.87 -4.41
C PHE A 121 19.80 -9.69 -3.60
N ARG A 122 19.67 -9.75 -2.26
CA ARG A 122 20.24 -8.76 -1.35
C ARG A 122 21.78 -8.72 -1.45
N ALA A 123 22.44 -9.87 -1.43
CA ALA A 123 23.90 -9.95 -1.56
C ALA A 123 24.40 -9.43 -2.92
N LYS A 124 23.58 -9.52 -3.97
CA LYS A 124 23.87 -9.04 -5.33
C LYS A 124 23.30 -7.66 -5.64
N ASN A 125 22.79 -6.93 -4.64
CA ASN A 125 22.18 -5.60 -4.79
C ASN A 125 21.06 -5.54 -5.86
N VAL A 126 20.28 -6.62 -5.99
CA VAL A 126 19.06 -6.61 -6.80
C VAL A 126 17.98 -5.90 -5.99
N LEU A 127 17.71 -4.64 -6.32
CA LEU A 127 16.83 -3.77 -5.52
C LEU A 127 15.34 -3.92 -5.85
N THR A 128 15.01 -4.53 -6.97
CA THR A 128 13.63 -4.73 -7.44
C THR A 128 13.42 -6.17 -7.86
N LEU A 129 12.22 -6.69 -7.64
CA LEU A 129 11.86 -8.04 -8.00
C LEU A 129 11.83 -8.16 -9.54
N PRO A 130 12.65 -9.05 -10.15
CA PRO A 130 12.61 -9.27 -11.58
C PRO A 130 11.25 -9.80 -12.04
N SER A 131 10.83 -9.42 -13.25
CA SER A 131 9.47 -9.67 -13.75
C SER A 131 9.09 -11.16 -13.83
N GLN A 132 10.07 -12.04 -14.06
CA GLN A 132 9.87 -13.49 -14.07
C GLN A 132 9.40 -14.06 -12.71
N TYR A 133 9.62 -13.34 -11.61
CA TYR A 133 9.14 -13.73 -10.28
C TYR A 133 7.78 -13.13 -9.92
N VAL A 134 7.20 -12.28 -10.80
CA VAL A 134 5.89 -11.64 -10.60
C VAL A 134 4.84 -12.40 -11.43
N LEU A 135 4.14 -13.33 -10.78
CA LEU A 135 3.12 -14.13 -11.45
C LEU A 135 1.77 -13.42 -11.47
N LYS A 136 1.13 -13.35 -12.65
CA LYS A 136 -0.17 -12.67 -12.85
C LYS A 136 -1.25 -13.10 -11.87
N ARG A 137 -1.31 -14.38 -11.49
CA ARG A 137 -2.28 -14.90 -10.51
C ARG A 137 -2.19 -14.26 -9.12
N TRP A 138 -1.05 -13.66 -8.79
CA TRP A 138 -0.76 -13.06 -7.49
C TRP A 138 -0.87 -11.54 -7.47
N THR A 139 -1.03 -10.91 -8.64
CA THR A 139 -1.16 -9.46 -8.75
C THR A 139 -2.60 -9.01 -8.54
N THR A 140 -2.77 -7.77 -8.06
CA THR A 140 -4.09 -7.14 -7.87
C THR A 140 -4.90 -7.05 -9.17
N ASN A 141 -4.22 -7.00 -10.32
CA ASN A 141 -4.81 -6.95 -11.66
C ASN A 141 -5.24 -8.33 -12.21
N ALA A 142 -5.17 -9.42 -11.43
CA ALA A 142 -5.62 -10.74 -11.88
C ALA A 142 -7.13 -10.78 -12.23
N LYS A 143 -7.94 -9.94 -11.57
CA LYS A 143 -9.39 -9.82 -11.79
C LYS A 143 -9.79 -8.73 -12.81
N SER A 144 -8.86 -7.90 -13.31
CA SER A 144 -9.18 -6.68 -14.09
C SER A 144 -9.13 -6.83 -15.61
N ARG A 145 -8.82 -8.02 -16.15
CA ARG A 145 -8.76 -8.23 -17.61
C ARG A 145 -10.11 -8.68 -18.19
N ALA A 146 -11.01 -7.73 -18.36
CA ALA A 146 -12.14 -7.84 -19.29
C ALA A 146 -12.48 -6.49 -19.94
N VAL A 147 -11.46 -5.68 -20.23
CA VAL A 147 -11.60 -4.56 -21.16
C VAL A 147 -10.31 -4.51 -21.95
N LEU A 148 -10.42 -4.33 -23.26
CA LEU A 148 -9.37 -4.35 -24.29
C LEU A 148 -9.04 -5.75 -24.84
N ASP A 149 -10.01 -6.36 -25.54
CA ASP A 149 -9.82 -6.62 -26.97
C ASP A 149 -11.18 -6.86 -27.65
N GLU A 150 -11.43 -6.10 -28.70
CA GLU A 150 -12.64 -6.11 -29.52
C GLU A 150 -12.38 -7.07 -30.69
N GLY A 151 -12.98 -8.27 -30.65
CA GLY A 151 -12.78 -9.25 -31.72
C GLY A 151 -13.40 -10.62 -31.45
N ALA A 152 -14.66 -10.76 -31.86
CA ALA A 152 -15.33 -12.02 -32.24
C ALA A 152 -15.40 -13.16 -31.21
N SER A 153 -16.54 -13.26 -30.51
CA SER A 153 -17.44 -14.43 -30.60
C SER A 153 -18.65 -14.23 -29.67
N GLU A 154 -19.83 -14.24 -30.28
CA GLU A 154 -21.11 -14.21 -29.58
C GLU A 154 -21.26 -15.45 -28.69
N SER A 155 -21.46 -15.24 -27.38
CA SER A 155 -22.22 -16.17 -26.56
C SER A 155 -22.98 -15.41 -25.46
N PRO A 156 -24.25 -15.74 -25.18
CA PRO A 156 -25.09 -14.93 -24.31
C PRO A 156 -24.86 -15.33 -22.85
N LYS A 157 -24.17 -14.48 -22.07
CA LYS A 157 -24.16 -14.54 -20.60
C LYS A 157 -24.40 -13.15 -19.99
N ASP A 158 -25.45 -12.52 -20.48
CA ASP A 158 -25.82 -11.13 -20.21
C ASP A 158 -26.68 -10.96 -18.93
N SER A 159 -26.19 -11.48 -17.80
CA SER A 159 -26.88 -11.26 -16.50
C SER A 159 -25.95 -11.17 -15.30
N ARG A 160 -24.63 -11.37 -15.51
CA ARG A 160 -23.62 -11.29 -14.45
C ARG A 160 -22.33 -10.62 -14.94
N GLU A 161 -22.44 -9.58 -15.77
CA GLU A 161 -21.46 -8.47 -15.72
C GLU A 161 -21.53 -7.89 -14.31
N SER A 162 -20.72 -8.51 -13.45
CA SER A 162 -21.09 -8.75 -12.07
C SER A 162 -21.18 -7.45 -11.30
N LEU A 163 -22.15 -7.35 -10.40
CA LEU A 163 -22.29 -6.29 -9.40
C LEU A 163 -20.93 -5.85 -8.82
N THR A 164 -20.01 -6.79 -8.63
CA THR A 164 -18.63 -6.60 -8.20
C THR A 164 -17.81 -5.68 -9.10
N VAL A 165 -17.90 -5.80 -10.43
CA VAL A 165 -17.17 -4.95 -11.38
C VAL A 165 -17.69 -3.51 -11.31
N ARG A 166 -19.01 -3.33 -11.34
CA ARG A 166 -19.64 -2.00 -11.22
C ARG A 166 -19.31 -1.33 -9.88
N TYR A 167 -19.36 -2.10 -8.79
CA TYR A 167 -18.99 -1.64 -7.46
C TYR A 167 -17.52 -1.21 -7.38
N ASN A 168 -16.61 -2.05 -7.88
CA ASN A 168 -15.17 -1.75 -7.86
C ASN A 168 -14.82 -0.51 -8.70
N ASN A 169 -15.43 -0.34 -9.88
CA ASN A 169 -15.22 0.82 -10.73
C ASN A 169 -15.71 2.11 -10.06
N LEU A 170 -16.96 2.13 -9.59
CA LEU A 170 -17.54 3.29 -8.88
C LEU A 170 -16.68 3.67 -7.66
N ARG A 171 -16.21 2.66 -6.93
CA ARG A 171 -15.39 2.85 -5.74
C ARG A 171 -14.00 3.42 -6.07
N GLN A 172 -13.33 2.93 -7.10
CA GLN A 172 -12.04 3.50 -7.52
C GLN A 172 -12.18 4.97 -7.92
N GLU A 173 -13.25 5.31 -8.63
CA GLU A 173 -13.49 6.69 -9.04
C GLU A 173 -13.84 7.59 -7.85
N ALA A 174 -14.61 7.08 -6.88
CA ALA A 174 -14.90 7.78 -5.64
C ALA A 174 -13.64 8.07 -4.80
N ILE A 175 -12.66 7.16 -4.77
CA ILE A 175 -11.39 7.38 -4.05
C ILE A 175 -10.61 8.54 -4.68
N LYS A 176 -10.40 8.52 -6.00
CA LYS A 176 -9.72 9.62 -6.70
C LYS A 176 -10.42 10.95 -6.46
N TYR A 177 -11.75 10.93 -6.50
CA TYR A 177 -12.58 12.11 -6.25
C TYR A 177 -12.40 12.67 -4.84
N VAL A 178 -12.35 11.80 -3.82
CA VAL A 178 -12.10 12.20 -2.42
C VAL A 178 -10.68 12.75 -2.25
N GLU A 179 -9.67 12.11 -2.85
CA GLU A 179 -8.28 12.56 -2.81
C GLU A 179 -8.10 13.96 -3.43
N GLU A 180 -8.77 14.23 -4.55
CA GLU A 180 -8.79 15.56 -5.18
C GLU A 180 -9.60 16.56 -4.35
N GLY A 181 -10.79 16.15 -3.90
CA GLY A 181 -11.71 16.93 -3.08
C GLY A 181 -11.10 17.43 -1.77
N ALA A 182 -10.25 16.63 -1.14
CA ALA A 182 -9.67 16.93 0.17
C ALA A 182 -8.50 17.92 0.14
N LYS A 183 -8.01 18.35 -1.04
CA LYS A 183 -6.81 19.20 -1.15
C LYS A 183 -6.98 20.61 -0.60
N SER A 184 -8.20 21.14 -0.56
CA SER A 184 -8.49 22.43 0.06
C SER A 184 -9.96 22.50 0.49
N ILE A 185 -10.27 23.39 1.43
CA ILE A 185 -11.65 23.62 1.88
C ILE A 185 -12.58 24.07 0.75
N HIS A 186 -12.05 24.82 -0.23
CA HIS A 186 -12.83 25.29 -1.37
C HIS A 186 -13.19 24.13 -2.30
N ILE A 187 -12.21 23.30 -2.67
CA ILE A 187 -12.43 22.12 -3.50
C ILE A 187 -13.30 21.09 -2.76
N TYR A 188 -13.14 20.97 -1.43
CA TYR A 188 -13.99 20.12 -0.60
C TYR A 188 -15.46 20.53 -0.68
N ASN A 189 -15.77 21.81 -0.55
CA ASN A 189 -17.15 22.29 -0.65
C ASN A 189 -17.74 22.02 -2.03
N VAL A 190 -16.99 22.32 -3.11
CA VAL A 190 -17.40 22.01 -4.49
C VAL A 190 -17.62 20.51 -4.67
N ALA A 191 -16.71 19.68 -4.14
CA ALA A 191 -16.78 18.23 -4.23
C ALA A 191 -18.00 17.67 -3.48
N MET A 192 -18.32 18.23 -2.31
CA MET A 192 -19.47 17.84 -1.49
C MET A 192 -20.80 18.22 -2.14
N ASP A 193 -20.90 19.39 -2.76
CA ASP A 193 -22.11 19.80 -3.46
C ASP A 193 -22.37 18.92 -4.68
N ALA A 194 -21.35 18.60 -5.48
CA ALA A 194 -21.46 17.66 -6.59
C ALA A 194 -21.79 16.23 -6.13
N LEU A 195 -21.29 15.78 -4.97
CA LEU A 195 -21.70 14.48 -4.39
C LEU A 195 -23.17 14.46 -3.96
N ARG A 196 -23.68 15.56 -3.39
CA ARG A 196 -25.11 15.68 -3.04
C ARG A 196 -25.98 15.65 -4.30
N GLU A 197 -25.59 16.35 -5.34
CA GLU A 197 -26.28 16.33 -6.63
C GLU A 197 -26.28 14.93 -7.25
N ALA A 198 -25.14 14.24 -7.26
CA ALA A 198 -25.02 12.87 -7.74
C ALA A 198 -25.89 11.89 -6.92
N ALA A 199 -25.91 12.03 -5.59
CA ALA A 199 -26.73 11.21 -4.71
C ALA A 199 -28.23 11.37 -4.99
N ASN A 200 -28.71 12.60 -5.22
CA ASN A 200 -30.09 12.88 -5.61
C ASN A 200 -30.44 12.21 -6.94
N LYS A 201 -29.59 12.37 -7.97
CA LYS A 201 -29.79 11.72 -9.29
C LYS A 201 -29.89 10.21 -9.19
N VAL A 202 -29.10 9.56 -8.33
CA VAL A 202 -29.15 8.11 -8.11
C VAL A 202 -30.44 7.71 -7.36
N ALA A 203 -30.88 8.50 -6.38
CA ALA A 203 -32.11 8.26 -5.65
C ALA A 203 -33.35 8.38 -6.55
N ASP A 204 -33.39 9.39 -7.42
CA ASP A 204 -34.49 9.60 -8.37
C ASP A 204 -34.64 8.42 -9.34
N ARG A 205 -33.51 7.87 -9.82
CA ARG A 205 -33.50 6.68 -10.67
C ARG A 205 -33.93 5.41 -9.95
N LYS A 206 -33.65 5.29 -8.65
CA LYS A 206 -34.11 4.16 -7.82
C LYS A 206 -35.63 4.19 -7.62
N ASN A 207 -36.20 5.37 -7.45
CA ASN A 207 -37.64 5.56 -7.22
C ASN A 207 -38.49 5.35 -8.48
N GLN A 208 -37.91 5.44 -9.69
CA GLN A 208 -38.59 5.11 -10.95
C GLN A 208 -38.67 3.60 -11.24
N GLY A 209 -37.94 2.75 -10.49
CA GLY A 209 -37.85 1.30 -10.73
C GLY A 209 -38.83 0.42 -9.94
N SER A 210 -39.78 0.99 -9.20
CA SER A 210 -40.76 0.24 -8.39
C SER A 210 -42.12 0.94 -8.38
N GLY A 211 -42.86 0.80 -9.47
CA GLY A 211 -44.23 1.31 -9.58
C GLY A 211 -44.68 1.39 -11.04
N GLY A 212 -45.57 0.48 -11.44
CA GLY A 212 -46.18 0.48 -12.77
C GLY A 212 -47.18 1.63 -12.96
N ALA A 213 -47.09 2.26 -14.14
CA ALA A 213 -48.14 2.79 -15.00
C ALA A 213 -49.24 3.71 -14.42
N GLN A 214 -49.20 5.00 -14.78
CA GLN A 214 -50.12 5.72 -15.68
C GLN A 214 -50.33 7.19 -15.28
N GLY A 215 -50.43 8.06 -16.30
CA GLY A 215 -51.18 9.32 -16.23
C GLY A 215 -50.43 10.54 -16.80
N GLY A 216 -51.00 11.14 -17.86
CA GLY A 216 -50.46 12.30 -18.61
C GLY A 216 -50.30 13.59 -17.79
N THR A 217 -49.71 14.65 -18.33
CA THR A 217 -50.23 15.45 -19.45
C THR A 217 -49.18 16.46 -19.90
N LEU A 218 -49.11 16.71 -21.20
CA LEU A 218 -48.40 17.80 -21.85
C LEU A 218 -48.97 19.17 -21.43
N THR A 219 -48.12 20.12 -21.03
CA THR A 219 -48.31 21.54 -21.38
C THR A 219 -46.94 22.20 -21.59
N ASN A 220 -46.95 23.22 -22.45
CA ASN A 220 -45.83 23.80 -23.16
C ASN A 220 -45.59 25.24 -22.68
N GLY A 221 -44.31 25.67 -22.65
CA GLY A 221 -43.87 27.06 -22.91
C GLY A 221 -43.88 28.09 -21.77
N SER A 222 -42.68 28.55 -21.36
CA SER A 222 -42.13 29.88 -21.73
C SER A 222 -41.06 30.34 -20.73
N SER A 223 -39.96 30.85 -21.27
CA SER A 223 -38.89 31.60 -20.59
C SER A 223 -39.40 32.89 -19.94
N GLN A 224 -38.75 33.39 -18.88
CA GLN A 224 -37.97 34.65 -18.84
C GLN A 224 -37.51 35.04 -17.40
N GLU A 225 -36.37 35.72 -17.32
CA GLU A 225 -35.53 36.10 -16.16
C GLU A 225 -36.07 37.26 -15.29
N LEU A 226 -35.57 37.38 -14.04
CA LEU A 226 -34.83 38.54 -13.44
C LEU A 226 -35.02 38.70 -11.91
N HIS A 227 -33.88 38.76 -11.19
CA HIS A 227 -33.47 39.49 -9.95
C HIS A 227 -34.46 39.65 -8.75
N VAL A 228 -34.02 39.60 -7.47
CA VAL A 228 -33.19 40.61 -6.77
C VAL A 228 -32.49 39.98 -5.54
N ALA A 229 -31.27 40.45 -5.28
CA ALA A 229 -30.40 40.13 -4.13
C ALA A 229 -30.68 41.04 -2.92
N GLU A 230 -30.42 40.54 -1.70
CA GLU A 230 -29.69 41.23 -0.63
C GLU A 230 -29.77 40.44 0.69
N ASP A 231 -28.65 39.81 1.10
CA ASP A 231 -28.14 39.86 2.49
C ASP A 231 -26.77 39.13 2.58
N ASN A 232 -25.65 39.84 2.41
CA ASN A 232 -24.30 39.23 2.36
C ASN A 232 -23.26 39.91 3.28
N THR A 233 -23.69 40.66 4.29
CA THR A 233 -22.77 41.38 5.20
C THR A 233 -22.56 40.68 6.55
N SER A 234 -23.45 39.77 6.97
CA SER A 234 -23.36 39.09 8.28
C SER A 234 -22.48 37.82 8.28
N ALA A 235 -22.40 37.11 7.15
CA ALA A 235 -21.65 35.85 7.04
C ALA A 235 -20.12 36.05 6.92
N THR A 236 -19.70 37.18 6.34
CA THR A 236 -18.31 37.47 5.98
C THR A 236 -17.43 37.77 7.21
N PHE A 237 -18.02 38.41 8.24
CA PHE A 237 -17.31 38.74 9.48
C PHE A 237 -17.05 37.48 10.34
N LYS A 238 -18.06 36.61 10.50
CA LYS A 238 -17.93 35.33 11.22
C LYS A 238 -16.92 34.38 10.56
N SER A 239 -16.84 34.37 9.22
CA SER A 239 -15.89 33.54 8.46
C SER A 239 -14.43 34.00 8.64
N THR A 240 -14.21 35.30 8.79
CA THR A 240 -12.86 35.87 8.91
C THR A 240 -12.30 35.65 10.32
N ASP A 241 -13.12 35.81 11.36
CA ASP A 241 -12.72 35.53 12.75
C ASP A 241 -12.40 34.04 12.98
N GLU A 242 -13.14 33.12 12.33
CA GLU A 242 -12.88 31.67 12.41
C GLU A 242 -11.54 31.30 11.77
N LYS A 243 -11.21 31.90 10.62
CA LYS A 243 -9.91 31.73 9.95
C LYS A 243 -8.78 32.32 10.81
N GLN A 244 -8.98 33.51 11.38
CA GLN A 244 -8.01 34.16 12.26
C GLN A 244 -7.73 33.32 13.51
N ARG A 245 -8.76 32.68 14.08
CA ARG A 245 -8.64 31.76 15.22
C ARG A 245 -7.83 30.52 14.84
N LYS A 246 -8.12 29.91 13.70
CA LYS A 246 -7.42 28.69 13.25
C LYS A 246 -5.94 28.95 12.93
N ILE A 247 -5.62 30.12 12.37
CA ILE A 247 -4.23 30.54 12.16
C ILE A 247 -3.49 30.59 13.49
N ARG A 248 -4.05 31.25 14.51
CA ARG A 248 -3.41 31.36 15.84
C ARG A 248 -3.20 30.00 16.50
N GLU A 249 -4.18 29.10 16.38
CA GLU A 249 -4.10 27.74 16.92
C GLU A 249 -2.96 26.94 16.24
N LEU A 250 -2.90 26.96 14.91
CA LEU A 250 -1.86 26.27 14.15
C LEU A 250 -0.47 26.88 14.38
N THR A 251 -0.37 28.21 14.55
CA THR A 251 0.90 28.87 14.88
C THR A 251 1.40 28.42 16.27
N ALA A 252 0.52 28.33 17.26
CA ALA A 252 0.89 27.85 18.60
C ALA A 252 1.30 26.36 18.60
N GLU A 253 0.62 25.52 17.82
CA GLU A 253 0.97 24.11 17.69
C GLU A 253 2.32 23.91 16.98
N LEU A 254 2.60 24.72 15.95
CA LEU A 254 3.89 24.74 15.25
C LEU A 254 5.02 25.16 16.20
N GLU A 255 4.80 26.20 17.01
CA GLU A 255 5.79 26.67 17.99
C GLU A 255 6.07 25.61 19.07
N SER A 256 5.03 24.94 19.60
CA SER A 256 5.20 23.83 20.54
C SER A 256 5.97 22.66 19.94
N THR A 257 5.70 22.34 18.67
CA THR A 257 6.39 21.26 17.94
C THR A 257 7.87 21.62 17.72
N ASN A 258 8.16 22.85 17.30
CA ASN A 258 9.52 23.33 17.13
C ASN A 258 10.31 23.30 18.45
N GLN A 259 9.69 23.73 19.56
CA GLN A 259 10.33 23.66 20.87
C GLN A 259 10.69 22.22 21.26
N ARG A 260 9.80 21.26 20.95
CA ARG A 260 10.05 19.84 21.19
C ARG A 260 11.20 19.31 20.34
N CYS A 261 11.27 19.72 19.07
CA CYS A 261 12.38 19.39 18.18
C CYS A 261 13.72 19.95 18.68
N GLU A 262 13.75 21.18 19.19
CA GLU A 262 14.96 21.77 19.78
C GLU A 262 15.44 21.01 21.02
N VAL A 263 14.51 20.59 21.89
CA VAL A 263 14.86 19.75 23.06
C VAL A 263 15.43 18.41 22.61
N TYR A 264 14.83 17.74 21.62
CA TYR A 264 15.36 16.49 21.09
C TYR A 264 16.75 16.68 20.46
N ARG A 265 16.96 17.77 19.73
CA ARG A 265 18.25 18.12 19.12
C ARG A 265 19.32 18.35 20.19
N ALA A 266 19.00 19.10 21.24
CA ALA A 266 19.91 19.35 22.36
C ALA A 266 20.28 18.04 23.09
N ASN A 267 19.29 17.18 23.35
CA ASN A 267 19.53 15.88 23.99
C ASN A 267 20.43 14.98 23.13
N LEU A 268 20.18 14.93 21.82
CA LEU A 268 21.02 14.14 20.90
C LEU A 268 22.46 14.65 20.91
N LEU A 269 22.67 15.97 20.85
CA LEU A 269 24.01 16.56 20.92
C LEU A 269 24.72 16.25 22.25
N ALA A 270 23.99 16.27 23.37
CA ALA A 270 24.55 15.92 24.67
C ALA A 270 25.01 14.45 24.73
N VAL A 271 24.18 13.52 24.21
CA VAL A 271 24.54 12.09 24.13
C VAL A 271 25.77 11.87 23.25
N LEU A 272 25.82 12.51 22.08
CA LEU A 272 26.97 12.39 21.18
C LEU A 272 28.26 12.90 21.83
N LYS A 273 28.19 14.01 22.58
CA LYS A 273 29.33 14.55 23.31
C LYS A 273 29.82 13.60 24.41
N ASP A 274 28.91 13.01 25.19
CA ASP A 274 29.26 12.02 26.21
C ASP A 274 29.91 10.77 25.58
N MET A 275 29.39 10.29 24.46
CA MET A 275 29.99 9.18 23.72
C MET A 275 31.43 9.49 23.26
N GLU A 276 31.70 10.70 22.79
CA GLU A 276 33.05 11.14 22.41
C GLU A 276 34.00 11.21 23.61
N GLU A 277 33.52 11.70 24.75
CA GLU A 277 34.30 11.75 26.00
C GLU A 277 34.64 10.35 26.52
N GLN A 278 33.67 9.43 26.53
CA GLN A 278 33.89 8.03 26.91
C GLN A 278 34.90 7.36 25.99
N LYS A 279 34.81 7.60 24.67
CA LYS A 279 35.77 7.10 23.68
C LYS A 279 37.19 7.59 23.97
N LEU A 280 37.37 8.88 24.28
CA LEU A 280 38.68 9.44 24.61
C LEU A 280 39.23 8.83 25.89
N LYS A 281 38.41 8.71 26.93
CA LYS A 281 38.78 8.10 28.22
C LYS A 281 39.21 6.64 28.08
N LEU A 282 38.50 5.87 27.25
CA LEU A 282 38.87 4.49 26.92
C LEU A 282 40.22 4.44 26.19
N SER A 283 40.44 5.34 25.22
CA SER A 283 41.71 5.42 24.48
C SER A 283 42.90 5.65 25.41
N VAL A 284 42.79 6.60 26.36
CA VAL A 284 43.85 6.87 27.35
C VAL A 284 44.08 5.66 28.26
N LYS A 285 43.02 5.01 28.75
CA LYS A 285 43.15 3.79 29.57
C LYS A 285 43.87 2.67 28.82
N VAL A 286 43.56 2.47 27.54
CA VAL A 286 44.21 1.46 26.70
C VAL A 286 45.68 1.81 26.49
N GLN A 287 46.02 3.08 26.28
CA GLN A 287 47.42 3.53 26.16
C GLN A 287 48.20 3.31 27.45
N ASN A 288 47.64 3.66 28.61
CA ASN A 288 48.30 3.45 29.91
C ASN A 288 48.51 1.97 30.21
N ALA A 289 47.51 1.11 29.97
CA ALA A 289 47.64 -0.33 30.15
C ALA A 289 48.75 -0.93 29.24
N ARG A 290 48.91 -0.41 28.01
CA ARG A 290 50.00 -0.82 27.10
C ARG A 290 51.38 -0.39 27.60
N LEU A 291 51.49 0.74 28.28
CA LEU A 291 52.76 1.20 28.86
C LEU A 291 53.13 0.36 30.08
N SER A 292 52.18 0.08 30.98
CA SER A 292 52.43 -0.77 32.17
C SER A 292 52.74 -2.24 31.87
N LEU A 293 52.42 -2.74 30.66
CA LEU A 293 52.81 -4.08 30.21
C LEU A 293 54.23 -4.13 29.60
N LYS A 294 54.88 -2.98 29.40
CA LYS A 294 56.23 -2.87 28.84
C LYS A 294 57.32 -2.62 29.90
N GLU A 295 56.93 -2.34 31.14
CA GLU A 295 57.80 -2.30 32.33
C GLU A 295 57.81 -3.67 33.02
#